data_AF-A0A087MDP8-F1
#
_entry.id   AF-A0A087MDP8-F1
#
_cell.length_a   1.000
_cell.length_b   1.000
_cell.length_c   1.000
_cell.angle_alpha   90.00
_cell.angle_beta   90.00
_cell.angle_gamma   90.00
#
_symmetry.space_group_name_H-M   'P 1'
#
loop_
_entity.id
_entity.type
_entity.pdbx_description
1 polymer ?
#
loop_
_entity_poly.entity_id
_entity_poly.type
_entity_poly.pdbx_seq_one_letter_code
_entity_poly.pdbx_strand_id
1 'polypeptide(L)'
;MHSDRDALKNIAEKKYFELLQYFENDRSIAKALTPHYGRSNSVLKRNLGLFSFRNQKSTQDFIDAANVVLAKIKVQEINATALLFIGFDMSPIVLVEQAKKLIDLGINVIAPQAIIENTHEQFWEYVKADIALSDFIVIYEVNDVENTLLQDTAKDKEIIDIQDINDLKAYARRVTLKKCKSRVK
;
A
#
# COMPACT_ATOMS: atom_id res chain seq x y z
N MET A 1 -25.82 -5.26 -29.64
CA MET A 1 -25.83 -5.92 -28.30
C MET A 1 -24.47 -6.49 -27.84
N HIS A 2 -23.33 -6.15 -28.48
CA HIS A 2 -21.99 -6.51 -27.97
C HIS A 2 -21.34 -5.40 -27.09
N SER A 3 -21.75 -4.14 -27.23
CA SER A 3 -21.18 -2.98 -26.53
C SER A 3 -21.25 -3.07 -25.00
N ASP A 4 -22.37 -3.53 -24.45
CA ASP A 4 -22.62 -3.43 -23.00
C ASP A 4 -21.85 -4.50 -22.24
N ARG A 5 -21.60 -5.65 -22.87
CA ARG A 5 -20.80 -6.72 -22.29
C ARG A 5 -19.32 -6.34 -22.23
N ASP A 6 -18.80 -5.70 -23.26
CA ASP A 6 -17.41 -5.26 -23.31
C ASP A 6 -17.18 -4.08 -22.35
N ALA A 7 -18.16 -3.18 -22.24
CA ALA A 7 -18.15 -2.12 -21.23
C ALA A 7 -18.07 -2.68 -19.80
N LEU A 8 -18.91 -3.68 -19.47
CA LEU A 8 -18.88 -4.32 -18.14
C LEU A 8 -17.56 -5.03 -17.86
N LYS A 9 -16.97 -5.69 -18.85
CA LYS A 9 -15.64 -6.32 -18.70
C LYS A 9 -14.56 -5.28 -18.39
N ASN A 10 -14.54 -4.16 -19.11
CA ASN A 10 -13.58 -3.09 -18.87
C ASN A 10 -13.72 -2.50 -17.45
N ILE A 11 -14.95 -2.35 -16.95
CA ILE A 11 -15.19 -1.90 -15.58
C ILE A 11 -14.67 -2.94 -14.57
N ALA A 12 -15.00 -4.22 -14.76
CA ALA A 12 -14.53 -5.29 -13.90
C ALA A 12 -12.98 -5.36 -13.88
N GLU A 13 -12.34 -5.15 -15.02
CA GLU A 13 -10.88 -5.20 -15.14
C GLU A 13 -10.23 -4.07 -14.34
N LYS A 14 -10.74 -2.85 -14.48
CA LYS A 14 -10.29 -1.70 -13.67
C LYS A 14 -10.44 -1.98 -12.18
N LYS A 15 -11.58 -2.56 -11.76
CA LYS A 15 -11.83 -2.92 -10.35
C LYS A 15 -10.89 -4.01 -9.85
N TYR A 16 -10.58 -4.99 -10.70
CA TYR A 16 -9.63 -6.04 -10.38
C TYR A 16 -8.22 -5.47 -10.14
N PHE A 17 -7.72 -4.62 -11.03
CA PHE A 17 -6.41 -4.00 -10.84
C PHE A 17 -6.37 -3.05 -9.63
N GLU A 18 -7.45 -2.29 -9.37
CA GLU A 18 -7.58 -1.49 -8.15
C GLU A 18 -7.52 -2.37 -6.89
N LEU A 19 -8.20 -3.53 -6.87
CA LEU A 19 -8.14 -4.48 -5.76
C LEU A 19 -6.75 -5.13 -5.62
N LEU A 20 -6.05 -5.36 -6.73
CA LEU A 20 -4.74 -5.99 -6.75
C LEU A 20 -3.70 -5.13 -6.02
N GLN A 21 -3.80 -3.80 -6.11
CA GLN A 21 -2.95 -2.86 -5.37
C GLN A 21 -3.01 -3.07 -3.84
N TYR A 22 -4.17 -3.51 -3.32
CA TYR A 22 -4.36 -3.70 -1.88
C TYR A 22 -4.14 -5.14 -1.40
N PHE A 23 -4.40 -6.13 -2.25
CA PHE A 23 -4.47 -7.55 -1.86
C PHE A 23 -3.37 -8.44 -2.46
N GLU A 24 -2.58 -7.92 -3.41
CA GLU A 24 -1.40 -8.55 -4.05
C GLU A 24 -1.67 -9.80 -4.91
N ASN A 25 -2.72 -10.56 -4.62
CA ASN A 25 -3.03 -11.79 -5.35
C ASN A 25 -4.52 -12.15 -5.33
N ASP A 26 -4.91 -12.96 -6.31
CA ASP A 26 -6.28 -13.46 -6.49
C ASP A 26 -6.85 -14.14 -5.26
N ARG A 27 -6.02 -14.86 -4.49
CA ARG A 27 -6.48 -15.58 -3.29
C ARG A 27 -6.97 -14.61 -2.23
N SER A 28 -6.23 -13.53 -1.99
CA SER A 28 -6.61 -12.49 -1.05
C SER A 28 -7.82 -11.70 -1.52
N ILE A 29 -7.86 -11.35 -2.81
CA ILE A 29 -9.01 -10.68 -3.44
C ILE A 29 -10.26 -11.56 -3.27
N ALA A 30 -10.15 -12.85 -3.60
CA ALA A 30 -11.29 -13.76 -3.54
C ALA A 30 -11.84 -13.94 -2.14
N LYS A 31 -10.95 -14.06 -1.14
CA LYS A 31 -11.35 -14.10 0.28
C LYS A 31 -12.09 -12.83 0.69
N ALA A 32 -11.64 -11.65 0.25
CA ALA A 32 -12.27 -10.37 0.60
C ALA A 32 -13.65 -10.18 -0.06
N LEU A 33 -13.82 -10.64 -1.30
CA LEU A 33 -15.06 -10.49 -2.06
C LEU A 33 -16.13 -11.54 -1.72
N THR A 34 -15.73 -12.73 -1.24
CA THR A 34 -16.65 -13.85 -0.96
C THR A 34 -17.89 -13.45 -0.13
N PRO A 35 -17.78 -12.66 0.96
CA PRO A 35 -18.95 -12.24 1.75
C PRO A 35 -19.96 -11.38 0.99
N HIS A 36 -19.55 -10.78 -0.13
CA HIS A 36 -20.34 -9.81 -0.90
C HIS A 36 -20.79 -10.35 -2.26
N TYR A 37 -20.08 -11.35 -2.79
CA TYR A 37 -20.34 -11.91 -4.12
C TYR A 37 -21.46 -12.97 -4.14
N GLY A 38 -21.79 -13.56 -2.98
CA GLY A 38 -22.84 -14.58 -2.88
C GLY A 38 -22.48 -15.95 -3.49
N ARG A 39 -21.21 -16.19 -3.85
CA ARG A 39 -20.69 -17.52 -4.24
C ARG A 39 -19.44 -17.87 -3.45
N SER A 40 -19.06 -19.15 -3.50
CA SER A 40 -17.90 -19.66 -2.80
C SER A 40 -16.59 -19.04 -3.30
N ASN A 41 -15.62 -18.94 -2.38
CA ASN A 41 -14.26 -18.46 -2.65
C ASN A 41 -13.59 -19.22 -3.81
N SER A 42 -13.82 -20.52 -3.94
CA SER A 42 -13.25 -21.34 -5.02
C SER A 42 -13.75 -20.94 -6.41
N VAL A 43 -15.03 -20.62 -6.54
CA VAL A 43 -15.62 -20.12 -7.79
C VAL A 43 -15.02 -18.76 -8.14
N LEU A 44 -14.90 -17.87 -7.15
CA LEU A 44 -14.36 -16.54 -7.38
C LEU A 44 -12.89 -16.56 -7.78
N LYS A 45 -12.06 -17.35 -7.08
CA LYS A 45 -10.65 -17.53 -7.41
C LYS A 45 -10.45 -18.06 -8.83
N ARG A 46 -11.28 -19.02 -9.27
CA ARG A 46 -11.25 -19.53 -10.65
C ARG A 46 -11.59 -18.45 -11.67
N ASN A 47 -12.59 -17.62 -11.38
CA ASN A 47 -12.99 -16.54 -12.28
C ASN A 47 -11.93 -15.44 -12.38
N LEU A 48 -11.27 -15.10 -11.27
CA LEU A 48 -10.18 -14.12 -11.23
C LEU A 48 -8.96 -14.59 -12.02
N GLY A 49 -8.45 -15.81 -11.74
CA GLY A 49 -7.21 -16.29 -12.34
C GLY A 49 -7.26 -16.52 -13.86
N LEU A 50 -8.46 -16.62 -14.44
CA LEU A 50 -8.66 -16.70 -15.90
C LEU A 50 -9.34 -15.46 -16.47
N PHE A 51 -9.59 -14.43 -15.63
CA PHE A 51 -10.44 -13.28 -15.92
C PHE A 51 -11.74 -13.63 -16.67
N SER A 52 -12.31 -14.80 -16.32
CA SER A 52 -13.30 -15.51 -17.13
C SER A 52 -14.72 -15.26 -16.64
N PHE A 53 -15.15 -14.00 -16.53
CA PHE A 53 -16.54 -13.68 -16.23
C PHE A 53 -17.43 -14.10 -17.41
N ARG A 54 -18.10 -15.26 -17.26
CA ARG A 54 -18.76 -15.97 -18.36
C ARG A 54 -19.98 -15.23 -18.91
N ASN A 55 -20.69 -14.48 -18.07
CA ASN A 55 -21.92 -13.77 -18.43
C ASN A 55 -22.05 -12.41 -17.71
N GLN A 56 -22.93 -11.54 -18.23
CA GLN A 56 -23.14 -10.18 -17.71
C GLN A 56 -23.46 -10.16 -16.21
N LYS A 57 -24.34 -11.07 -15.75
CA LYS A 57 -24.70 -11.18 -14.34
C LYS A 57 -23.48 -11.43 -13.46
N SER A 58 -22.65 -12.41 -13.80
CA SER A 58 -21.43 -12.72 -13.03
C SER A 58 -20.40 -11.60 -13.01
N THR A 59 -20.34 -10.80 -14.07
CA THR A 59 -19.49 -9.60 -14.15
C THR A 59 -20.05 -8.50 -13.26
N GLN A 60 -21.36 -8.27 -13.29
CA GLN A 60 -22.03 -7.27 -12.45
C GLN A 60 -21.92 -7.63 -10.96
N ASP A 61 -22.18 -8.89 -10.59
CA ASP A 61 -22.02 -9.40 -9.22
C ASP A 61 -20.59 -9.13 -8.69
N PHE A 62 -19.58 -9.23 -9.58
CA PHE A 62 -18.19 -8.95 -9.22
C PHE A 62 -17.95 -7.45 -9.03
N ILE A 63 -18.45 -6.62 -9.94
CA ILE A 63 -18.34 -5.16 -9.85
C ILE A 63 -18.98 -4.66 -8.54
N ASP A 64 -20.16 -5.17 -8.20
CA ASP A 64 -20.89 -4.77 -7.00
C ASP A 64 -20.13 -5.18 -5.74
N ALA A 65 -19.67 -6.44 -5.67
CA ALA A 65 -18.83 -6.91 -4.56
C ALA A 65 -17.52 -6.10 -4.43
N ALA A 66 -16.88 -5.79 -5.56
CA ALA A 66 -15.66 -4.99 -5.61
C ALA A 66 -15.88 -3.58 -5.10
N ASN A 67 -16.98 -2.92 -5.50
CA ASN A 67 -17.33 -1.59 -5.03
C ASN A 67 -17.55 -1.56 -3.51
N VAL A 68 -18.21 -2.56 -2.93
CA VAL A 68 -18.39 -2.66 -1.48
C VAL A 68 -17.05 -2.79 -0.77
N VAL A 69 -16.16 -3.68 -1.24
CA VAL A 69 -14.85 -3.87 -0.62
C VAL A 69 -13.97 -2.63 -0.75
N LEU A 70 -13.91 -2.02 -1.94
CA LEU A 70 -13.14 -0.81 -2.19
C LEU A 70 -13.64 0.38 -1.37
N ALA A 71 -14.96 0.54 -1.22
CA ALA A 71 -15.53 1.58 -0.37
C ALA A 71 -15.09 1.41 1.09
N LYS A 72 -15.12 0.18 1.61
CA LYS A 72 -14.62 -0.13 2.97
C LYS A 72 -13.13 0.18 3.12
N ILE A 73 -12.31 -0.19 2.14
CA ILE A 73 -10.87 0.11 2.15
C ILE A 73 -10.61 1.61 2.16
N LYS A 74 -11.37 2.40 1.41
CA LYS A 74 -11.17 3.87 1.30
C LYS A 74 -11.45 4.61 2.61
N VAL A 75 -12.45 4.18 3.36
CA VAL A 75 -12.83 4.80 4.65
C VAL A 75 -12.09 4.22 5.85
N GLN A 76 -11.34 3.13 5.68
CA GLN A 76 -10.55 2.53 6.76
C GLN A 76 -9.46 3.50 7.23
N GLU A 77 -9.31 3.65 8.55
CA GLU A 77 -8.19 4.36 9.16
C GLU A 77 -6.87 3.63 8.87
N ILE A 78 -5.85 4.39 8.49
CA ILE A 78 -4.53 3.83 8.20
C ILE A 78 -3.85 3.51 9.53
N ASN A 79 -3.39 2.27 9.68
CA ASN A 79 -2.57 1.82 10.80
C ASN A 79 -1.27 1.28 10.25
N ALA A 80 -0.45 2.20 9.75
CA ALA A 80 0.87 1.93 9.23
C ALA A 80 1.86 2.98 9.76
N THR A 81 3.10 2.55 9.98
CA THR A 81 4.20 3.38 10.46
C THR A 81 5.26 3.46 9.38
N ALA A 82 5.58 4.66 8.92
CA ALA A 82 6.65 4.92 7.97
C ALA A 82 7.87 5.48 8.70
N LEU A 83 9.05 5.03 8.31
CA LEU A 83 10.26 5.81 8.55
C LEU A 83 10.42 6.81 7.41
N LEU A 84 10.53 8.10 7.73
CA LEU A 84 10.83 9.15 6.78
C LEU A 84 12.34 9.41 6.76
N PHE A 85 12.92 9.30 5.58
CA PHE A 85 14.31 9.63 5.31
C PHE A 85 14.38 10.66 4.17
N ILE A 86 15.12 11.74 4.36
CA ILE A 86 15.30 12.77 3.33
C ILE A 86 16.77 12.90 2.98
N GLY A 87 17.08 13.39 1.77
CA GLY A 87 18.46 13.63 1.34
C GLY A 87 19.26 14.48 2.33
N PHE A 88 20.55 14.19 2.48
CA PHE A 88 21.39 14.85 3.48
C PHE A 88 21.67 16.33 3.20
N ASP A 89 21.50 16.76 1.95
CA ASP A 89 21.60 18.14 1.50
C ASP A 89 20.30 18.94 1.72
N MET A 90 19.21 18.28 2.16
CA MET A 90 17.94 18.93 2.42
C MET A 90 17.92 19.67 3.75
N SER A 91 17.18 20.79 3.78
CA SER A 91 16.96 21.56 5.01
C SER A 91 16.09 20.80 6.03
N PRO A 92 16.33 20.93 7.34
CA PRO A 92 15.47 20.36 8.38
C PRO A 92 13.99 20.75 8.27
N ILE A 93 13.68 21.91 7.67
CA ILE A 93 12.29 22.34 7.41
C ILE A 93 11.59 21.36 6.46
N VAL A 94 12.30 20.85 5.45
CA VAL A 94 11.77 19.89 4.47
C VAL A 94 11.36 18.59 5.18
N LEU A 95 12.13 18.15 6.18
CA LEU A 95 11.79 16.97 6.98
C LEU A 95 10.42 17.13 7.66
N VAL A 96 10.20 18.29 8.28
CA VAL A 96 8.95 18.61 8.97
C VAL A 96 7.79 18.70 7.98
N GLU A 97 8.00 19.28 6.81
CA GLU A 97 6.98 19.37 5.76
C GLU A 97 6.57 18.00 5.23
N GLN A 98 7.53 17.13 4.90
CA GLN A 98 7.22 15.78 4.44
C GLN A 98 6.57 14.94 5.55
N ALA A 99 7.03 15.07 6.80
CA ALA A 99 6.41 14.39 7.93
C ALA A 99 4.94 14.80 8.10
N LYS A 100 4.62 16.10 7.99
CA LYS A 100 3.23 16.59 8.03
C LYS A 100 2.38 15.99 6.92
N LYS A 101 2.88 15.92 5.67
CA LYS A 101 2.15 15.29 4.56
C LYS A 101 1.80 13.83 4.86
N LEU A 102 2.71 13.07 5.44
CA LEU A 102 2.46 11.68 5.82
C LEU A 102 1.41 11.57 6.95
N ILE A 103 1.50 12.45 7.95
CA ILE A 103 0.53 12.51 9.06
C ILE A 103 -0.86 12.88 8.53
N ASP A 104 -0.97 13.83 7.60
CA ASP A 104 -2.24 14.21 6.97
C ASP A 104 -2.88 13.06 6.16
N LEU A 105 -2.06 12.13 5.67
CA LEU A 105 -2.53 10.89 5.05
C LEU A 105 -3.00 9.84 6.08
N GLY A 106 -2.76 10.07 7.37
CA GLY A 106 -3.04 9.13 8.47
C GLY A 106 -1.94 8.11 8.71
N ILE A 107 -0.70 8.36 8.25
CA ILE A 107 0.45 7.48 8.44
C ILE A 107 1.22 7.94 9.69
N ASN A 108 1.59 7.01 10.57
CA ASN A 108 2.47 7.32 11.70
C ASN A 108 3.90 7.49 11.18
N VAL A 109 4.62 8.51 11.65
CA VAL A 109 5.96 8.84 11.12
C VAL A 109 7.02 8.69 12.19
N ILE A 110 8.13 8.03 11.82
CA ILE A 110 9.39 8.04 12.56
C ILE A 110 10.40 8.78 11.69
N ALA A 111 11.10 9.77 12.25
CA ALA A 111 12.04 10.62 11.51
C ALA A 111 13.37 10.72 12.28
N PRO A 112 14.31 9.79 12.10
CA PRO A 112 15.58 9.78 12.85
C PRO A 112 16.39 11.07 12.67
N GLN A 113 16.35 11.67 11.47
CA GLN A 113 17.01 12.95 11.15
C GLN A 113 16.48 14.16 11.93
N ALA A 114 15.37 14.02 12.66
CA ALA A 114 14.87 15.06 13.57
C ALA A 114 15.55 15.00 14.95
N ILE A 115 16.22 13.88 15.28
CA ILE A 115 16.78 13.60 16.61
C ILE A 115 18.31 13.64 16.58
N ILE A 116 18.91 13.14 15.50
CA ILE A 116 20.36 12.97 15.38
C ILE A 116 20.86 13.46 14.02
N GLU A 117 21.95 14.23 14.03
CA GLU A 117 22.60 14.73 12.81
C GLU A 117 23.19 13.57 12.00
N ASN A 118 23.13 13.68 10.67
CA ASN A 118 23.65 12.66 9.74
C ASN A 118 25.17 12.47 9.78
N THR A 119 25.90 13.44 10.30
CA THR A 119 27.36 13.38 10.52
C THR A 119 27.74 12.65 11.79
N HIS A 120 26.78 12.35 12.67
CA HIS A 120 27.04 11.68 13.93
C HIS A 120 27.38 10.20 13.72
N GLU A 121 28.37 9.68 14.43
CA GLU A 121 28.88 8.30 14.26
C GLU A 121 27.80 7.22 14.46
N GLN A 122 26.85 7.48 15.36
CA GLN A 122 25.73 6.59 15.67
C GLN A 122 24.49 6.78 14.78
N PHE A 123 24.53 7.68 13.79
CA PHE A 123 23.35 8.00 12.96
C PHE A 123 22.69 6.75 12.37
N TRP A 124 23.49 5.88 11.75
CA TRP A 124 23.00 4.66 11.12
C TRP A 124 22.51 3.60 12.12
N GLU A 125 22.99 3.62 13.36
CA GLU A 125 22.47 2.74 14.42
C GLU A 125 21.03 3.13 14.79
N TYR A 126 20.76 4.44 14.93
CA TYR A 126 19.41 4.96 15.16
C TYR A 126 18.49 4.65 13.98
N VAL A 127 18.93 4.91 12.75
CA VAL A 127 18.15 4.58 11.54
C VAL A 127 17.79 3.09 11.53
N LYS A 128 18.74 2.20 11.79
CA LYS A 128 18.49 0.75 11.83
C LYS A 128 17.50 0.34 12.92
N ALA A 129 17.58 0.95 14.10
CA ALA A 129 16.64 0.69 15.19
C ALA A 129 15.21 1.14 14.81
N ASP A 130 15.07 2.31 14.20
CA ASP A 130 13.79 2.84 13.78
C ASP A 130 13.18 2.07 12.59
N ILE A 131 14.02 1.57 11.66
CA ILE A 131 13.59 0.64 10.60
C ILE A 131 12.92 -0.61 11.17
N ALA A 132 13.38 -1.12 12.32
CA ALA A 132 12.77 -2.29 12.93
C ALA A 132 11.33 -2.04 13.43
N LEU A 133 11.02 -0.79 13.78
CA LEU A 133 9.71 -0.35 14.27
C LEU A 133 8.77 0.12 13.14
N SER A 134 9.31 0.47 11.98
CA SER A 134 8.53 0.90 10.83
C SER A 134 7.95 -0.30 10.06
N ASP A 135 6.91 -0.06 9.27
CA ASP A 135 6.37 -1.03 8.33
C ASP A 135 7.03 -0.92 6.95
N PHE A 136 7.42 0.29 6.57
CA PHE A 136 8.06 0.64 5.31
C PHE A 136 8.83 1.95 5.46
N ILE A 137 9.58 2.33 4.42
CA ILE A 137 10.40 3.53 4.40
C ILE A 137 9.89 4.46 3.29
N VAL A 138 9.85 5.74 3.61
CA VAL A 138 9.52 6.82 2.68
C VAL A 138 10.77 7.67 2.48
N ILE A 139 11.15 7.88 1.23
CA ILE A 139 12.30 8.71 0.86
C ILE A 139 11.85 10.01 0.18
N TYR A 140 12.70 11.04 0.25
CA TYR A 140 12.54 12.30 -0.49
C TYR A 140 13.90 12.87 -0.87
N GLU A 141 14.11 13.10 -2.18
CA GLU A 141 15.33 13.74 -2.73
C GLU A 141 16.62 13.07 -2.22
N VAL A 142 16.62 11.74 -2.12
CA VAL A 142 17.76 10.93 -1.66
C VAL A 142 18.65 10.61 -2.85
N ASN A 143 19.96 10.87 -2.75
CA ASN A 143 20.89 10.57 -3.84
C ASN A 143 21.24 9.06 -3.92
N ASP A 144 21.92 8.65 -4.99
CA ASP A 144 22.23 7.23 -5.23
C ASP A 144 23.06 6.58 -4.11
N VAL A 145 23.98 7.33 -3.50
CA VAL A 145 24.83 6.84 -2.42
C VAL A 145 24.00 6.58 -1.16
N GLU A 146 23.18 7.56 -0.78
CA GLU A 146 22.28 7.47 0.36
C GLU A 146 21.23 6.36 0.17
N ASN A 147 20.67 6.25 -1.04
CA ASN A 147 19.70 5.21 -1.37
C ASN A 147 20.33 3.81 -1.29
N THR A 148 21.57 3.65 -1.76
CA THR A 148 22.31 2.39 -1.63
C THR A 148 22.52 2.01 -0.17
N LEU A 149 22.97 2.96 0.66
CA LEU A 149 23.16 2.74 2.10
C LEU A 149 21.85 2.37 2.80
N LEU A 150 20.76 3.05 2.44
CA LEU A 150 19.44 2.78 2.97
C LEU A 150 18.94 1.39 2.58
N GLN A 151 19.11 0.98 1.32
CA GLN A 151 18.77 -0.36 0.83
C GLN A 151 19.56 -1.45 1.54
N ASP A 152 20.86 -1.25 1.76
CA ASP A 152 21.72 -2.19 2.50
C ASP A 152 21.29 -2.33 3.97
N THR A 153 20.79 -1.24 4.56
CA THR A 153 20.28 -1.20 5.94
C THR A 153 18.89 -1.82 6.04
N ALA A 154 18.05 -1.65 5.01
CA ALA A 154 16.62 -1.93 5.02
C ALA A 154 16.20 -3.14 4.17
N LYS A 155 16.98 -4.22 4.17
CA LYS A 155 16.82 -5.37 3.24
C LYS A 155 15.42 -5.98 3.16
N ASP A 156 14.62 -5.86 4.21
CA ASP A 156 13.27 -6.44 4.31
C ASP A 156 12.13 -5.40 4.25
N LYS A 157 12.44 -4.13 3.95
CA LYS A 157 11.45 -3.06 3.88
C LYS A 157 11.27 -2.56 2.47
N GLU A 158 10.03 -2.25 2.12
CA GLU A 158 9.77 -1.46 0.92
C GLU A 158 10.24 -0.02 1.15
N ILE A 159 10.90 0.53 0.15
CA ILE A 159 11.27 1.94 0.06
C ILE A 159 10.41 2.59 -1.02
N ILE A 160 9.73 3.69 -0.68
CA ILE A 160 8.79 4.38 -1.57
C ILE A 160 9.17 5.86 -1.62
N ASP A 161 9.21 6.44 -2.80
CA ASP A 161 9.38 7.89 -2.93
C ASP A 161 8.08 8.62 -2.56
N ILE A 162 8.17 9.67 -1.74
CA ILE A 162 7.02 10.47 -1.36
C ILE A 162 6.39 11.22 -2.54
N GLN A 163 7.13 11.44 -3.64
CA GLN A 163 6.58 12.02 -4.86
C GLN A 163 5.45 11.14 -5.45
N ASP A 164 5.48 9.83 -5.18
CA ASP A 164 4.44 8.87 -5.59
C ASP A 164 3.32 8.74 -4.54
N ILE A 165 2.67 9.87 -4.23
CA ILE A 165 1.66 9.98 -3.15
C ILE A 165 0.52 8.94 -3.27
N ASN A 166 0.11 8.59 -4.50
CA ASN A 166 -0.96 7.62 -4.72
C ASN A 166 -0.51 6.21 -4.34
N ASP A 167 0.71 5.83 -4.71
CA ASP A 167 1.27 4.52 -4.41
C ASP A 167 1.59 4.40 -2.93
N LEU A 168 2.09 5.46 -2.32
CA LEU A 168 2.29 5.56 -0.87
C LEU A 168 1.00 5.31 -0.08
N LYS A 169 -0.10 5.98 -0.44
CA LYS A 169 -1.38 5.81 0.25
C LYS A 169 -1.95 4.40 0.05
N ALA A 170 -1.82 3.85 -1.16
CA ALA A 170 -2.25 2.47 -1.44
C ALA A 170 -1.43 1.46 -0.64
N TYR A 171 -0.11 1.65 -0.57
CA TYR A 171 0.82 0.83 0.20
C TYR A 171 0.48 0.85 1.69
N ALA A 172 0.29 2.03 2.29
CA ALA A 172 -0.04 2.17 3.70
C ALA A 172 -1.37 1.45 4.06
N ARG A 173 -2.36 1.52 3.17
CA ARG A 173 -3.61 0.75 3.31
C ARG A 173 -3.39 -0.76 3.20
N ARG A 174 -2.54 -1.21 2.27
CA ARG A 174 -2.16 -2.63 2.14
C ARG A 174 -1.50 -3.15 3.43
N VAL A 175 -0.54 -2.42 3.99
CA VAL A 175 0.09 -2.74 5.28
C VAL A 175 -0.95 -2.88 6.38
N THR A 176 -1.85 -1.89 6.48
CA THR A 176 -2.95 -1.88 7.44
C THR A 176 -3.80 -3.16 7.33
N LEU A 177 -4.19 -3.54 6.11
CA LEU A 177 -4.97 -4.75 5.85
C LEU A 177 -4.23 -6.03 6.24
N LYS A 178 -2.90 -6.09 6.03
CA LYS A 178 -2.06 -7.22 6.47
C LYS A 178 -2.04 -7.34 8.00
N LYS A 179 -1.90 -6.22 8.72
CA LYS A 179 -1.92 -6.18 10.19
C LYS A 179 -3.27 -6.58 10.79
N CYS A 180 -4.38 -6.18 10.20
CA CYS A 180 -5.71 -6.60 10.67
C CYS A 180 -5.90 -8.12 10.59
N LYS A 181 -5.29 -8.79 9.59
CA LYS A 181 -5.35 -10.26 9.47
C LYS A 181 -4.53 -11.00 10.52
N SER A 182 -3.40 -10.44 10.97
CA SER A 182 -2.54 -11.09 11.97
C SER A 182 -3.08 -11.02 13.40
N ARG A 183 -4.02 -10.11 13.68
CA ARG A 183 -4.68 -9.96 14.99
C ARG A 183 -5.84 -10.94 15.24
N VAL A 184 -6.30 -11.66 14.21
CA VAL A 184 -7.29 -12.72 14.36
C VAL A 184 -6.53 -14.05 14.53
N LYS A 185 -6.07 -14.30 15.76
CA LYS A 185 -5.55 -15.60 16.21
C LYS A 185 -6.25 -16.00 17.49
#